data_AF-A0A7X3WGX1-F1
#
_entry.id   AF-A0A7X3WGX1-F1
#
_cell.length_a   1.000
_cell.length_b   1.000
_cell.length_c   1.000
_cell.angle_alpha   90.00
_cell.angle_beta   90.00
_cell.angle_gamma   90.00
#
_symmetry.space_group_name_H-M   'P 1'
#
loop_
_entity.id
_entity.type
_entity.pdbx_description
1 polymer ?
#
loop_
_entity_poly.entity_id
_entity_poly.type
_entity_poly.pdbx_seq_one_letter_code
_entity_poly.pdbx_strand_id
1 'polypeptide(L)'
;MKQTVYGIISVLFLMVLPLVGIAKETDQMDLKKKLSMPQEHWYNTSMLGKKIGYVHTYFDIVDFQGERMLQSRTDVKFQIKGLGKDFVIASTRTEYSDLKFNPRYFTYTQKEPDERKVEGEIIDYVAHVKTTLNSQVSESEVILPKDTIFNGVLSNYLFAQNRLKIGEKLAFHIYDLDLLMPVKTGIQVKEKKLFIDKEDEIPVYEVKLNMEIMGGLNLIFWVSENGIDYKTSTDMMGLPIIVTKTDRNTALGIPEDIDIMLKTQIVPSGKKPRLGASQLVVNLKLSKGNLKETVLINNRQKLKLDSEKIGRLSIQKQKIDEDATLTLPVEEPEMMEFLSSTLYIESDHPDISAKAAEIIEGEDDAWLAAKRLSRWVYKHIRYKHLSGGFGTALSTFESSSGDCTEHTVLLIALARSVGIPARICSGLVYGNNAFYFHFWPEVYVGQWVQMDPTLGQFIADANHIQFGGGILESDTMLEFTEGVFRTVNQLAIEILE
;
A
#
# COMPACT_ATOMS: atom_id res chain seq x y z
N MET A 1 20.40 -23.67 1.23
CA MET A 1 19.02 -23.16 1.37
C MET A 1 18.78 -22.19 0.22
N LYS A 2 17.60 -22.16 -0.43
CA LYS A 2 17.29 -21.05 -1.36
C LYS A 2 17.01 -19.81 -0.51
N GLN A 3 17.67 -18.70 -0.84
CA GLN A 3 17.27 -17.38 -0.36
C GLN A 3 16.07 -16.93 -1.22
N THR A 4 15.06 -16.36 -0.57
CA THR A 4 13.80 -15.98 -1.21
C THR A 4 13.34 -14.64 -0.66
N VAL A 5 12.81 -13.80 -1.56
CA VAL A 5 12.65 -12.35 -1.45
C VAL A 5 11.26 -12.03 -1.99
N TYR A 6 10.45 -11.25 -1.26
CA TYR A 6 9.00 -11.51 -1.23
C TYR A 6 8.08 -10.29 -0.96
N GLY A 7 8.49 -9.03 -1.19
CA GLY A 7 7.73 -7.84 -0.69
C GLY A 7 6.61 -7.24 -1.57
N ILE A 8 6.36 -7.72 -2.79
CA ILE A 8 5.56 -6.98 -3.80
C ILE A 8 4.04 -7.07 -3.59
N ILE A 9 3.54 -8.18 -3.04
CA ILE A 9 2.10 -8.53 -3.11
C ILE A 9 1.23 -7.55 -2.32
N SER A 10 1.49 -7.39 -1.02
CA SER A 10 0.65 -6.64 -0.09
C SER A 10 0.56 -5.14 -0.47
N VAL A 11 1.62 -4.61 -1.09
CA VAL A 11 1.72 -3.22 -1.59
C VAL A 11 0.80 -2.92 -2.78
N LEU A 12 0.34 -3.93 -3.55
CA LEU A 12 -0.49 -3.73 -4.74
C LEU A 12 -1.97 -3.46 -4.46
N PHE A 13 -2.45 -3.71 -3.23
CA PHE A 13 -3.89 -3.76 -2.97
C PHE A 13 -4.45 -2.55 -2.22
N LEU A 14 -3.57 -1.72 -1.64
CA LEU A 14 -3.91 -0.47 -0.96
C LEU A 14 -4.56 0.63 -1.85
N MET A 15 -4.71 0.42 -3.17
CA MET A 15 -5.24 1.43 -4.10
C MET A 15 -6.12 0.84 -5.21
N VAL A 16 -7.11 0.04 -4.85
CA VAL A 16 -8.22 -0.29 -5.76
C VAL A 16 -9.42 0.62 -5.46
N LEU A 17 -9.50 1.69 -6.25
CA LEU A 17 -10.44 2.78 -6.05
C LEU A 17 -11.57 2.75 -7.10
N PRO A 18 -12.82 2.44 -6.70
CA PRO A 18 -14.01 2.98 -7.37
C PRO A 18 -13.96 4.51 -7.20
N LEU A 19 -14.24 5.32 -8.22
CA LEU A 19 -14.01 6.78 -8.16
C LEU A 19 -15.29 7.60 -7.96
N VAL A 20 -15.53 8.19 -6.77
CA VAL A 20 -16.92 8.47 -6.38
C VAL A 20 -17.23 9.64 -5.29
N GLY A 21 -17.44 10.96 -5.59
CA GLY A 21 -18.14 12.06 -4.79
C GLY A 21 -18.23 13.47 -5.51
N ILE A 22 -18.86 14.66 -5.19
CA ILE A 22 -19.66 15.38 -4.11
C ILE A 22 -21.08 15.87 -4.63
N ALA A 23 -21.79 16.89 -4.09
CA ALA A 23 -22.92 17.62 -4.74
C ALA A 23 -23.29 19.02 -4.15
N LYS A 24 -24.34 19.64 -4.70
CA LYS A 24 -25.18 20.71 -4.10
C LYS A 24 -26.65 20.26 -4.09
N GLU A 25 -27.44 20.89 -3.21
CA GLU A 25 -28.88 20.66 -3.00
C GLU A 25 -29.68 20.43 -4.29
N THR A 26 -30.44 19.35 -4.31
CA THR A 26 -31.44 18.99 -5.33
C THR A 26 -32.53 18.19 -4.63
N ASP A 27 -33.80 18.35 -5.03
CA ASP A 27 -34.93 17.76 -4.32
C ASP A 27 -34.95 16.21 -4.39
N GLN A 28 -35.43 15.55 -3.33
CA GLN A 28 -35.29 14.11 -3.09
C GLN A 28 -35.89 13.24 -4.20
N MET A 29 -37.06 13.64 -4.69
CA MET A 29 -37.82 12.90 -5.70
C MET A 29 -37.26 13.13 -7.11
N ASP A 30 -36.64 14.29 -7.36
CA ASP A 30 -35.81 14.51 -8.55
C ASP A 30 -34.53 13.66 -8.46
N LEU A 31 -33.85 13.63 -7.30
CA LEU A 31 -32.57 12.94 -7.14
C LEU A 31 -32.65 11.42 -7.41
N LYS A 32 -33.59 10.68 -6.80
CA LYS A 32 -33.76 9.22 -7.10
C LYS A 32 -34.11 8.97 -8.57
N LYS A 33 -34.95 9.83 -9.17
CA LYS A 33 -35.41 9.68 -10.57
C LYS A 33 -34.29 10.00 -11.56
N LYS A 34 -33.55 11.08 -11.32
CA LYS A 34 -32.41 11.55 -12.12
C LYS A 34 -31.29 10.51 -12.11
N LEU A 35 -30.94 9.97 -10.94
CA LEU A 35 -29.91 8.96 -10.77
C LEU A 35 -30.38 7.51 -11.04
N SER A 36 -31.64 7.29 -11.40
CA SER A 36 -32.20 5.95 -11.72
C SER A 36 -31.94 4.90 -10.63
N MET A 37 -32.18 5.26 -9.35
CA MET A 37 -31.87 4.40 -8.21
C MET A 37 -32.95 3.32 -7.94
N PRO A 38 -32.61 2.16 -7.34
CA PRO A 38 -31.27 1.74 -6.92
C PRO A 38 -30.39 1.32 -8.11
N GLN A 39 -29.08 1.54 -8.00
CA GLN A 39 -28.09 1.06 -8.97
C GLN A 39 -27.37 -0.18 -8.37
N GLU A 40 -27.39 -1.32 -9.07
CA GLU A 40 -26.53 -2.47 -8.78
C GLU A 40 -25.70 -2.79 -10.04
N HIS A 41 -24.37 -2.83 -9.91
CA HIS A 41 -23.46 -3.02 -11.04
C HIS A 41 -22.33 -3.99 -10.71
N TRP A 42 -21.99 -4.82 -11.71
CA TRP A 42 -20.93 -5.81 -11.65
C TRP A 42 -19.84 -5.48 -12.67
N TYR A 43 -18.58 -5.72 -12.30
CA TYR A 43 -17.42 -5.38 -13.12
C TYR A 43 -16.41 -6.53 -13.11
N ASN A 44 -15.92 -6.90 -14.29
CA ASN A 44 -14.76 -7.76 -14.44
C ASN A 44 -13.50 -6.95 -14.20
N THR A 45 -12.61 -7.41 -13.30
CA THR A 45 -11.28 -6.79 -13.15
C THR A 45 -10.20 -7.66 -13.77
N SER A 46 -9.31 -7.01 -14.49
CA SER A 46 -8.22 -7.63 -15.24
C SER A 46 -6.91 -6.90 -15.06
N MET A 47 -5.79 -7.61 -15.19
CA MET A 47 -4.43 -7.09 -15.20
C MET A 47 -3.66 -7.80 -16.31
N LEU A 48 -2.81 -7.08 -17.06
CA LEU A 48 -2.10 -7.62 -18.24
C LEU A 48 -3.02 -8.33 -19.26
N GLY A 49 -4.29 -7.92 -19.35
CA GLY A 49 -5.30 -8.51 -20.24
C GLY A 49 -5.97 -9.79 -19.73
N LYS A 50 -5.56 -10.32 -18.56
CA LYS A 50 -6.11 -11.51 -17.91
C LYS A 50 -7.06 -11.17 -16.78
N LYS A 51 -8.09 -11.98 -16.51
CA LYS A 51 -9.01 -11.78 -15.38
C LYS A 51 -8.30 -12.04 -14.04
N ILE A 52 -8.39 -11.10 -13.10
CA ILE A 52 -7.90 -11.26 -11.71
C ILE A 52 -9.01 -11.19 -10.66
N GLY A 53 -10.23 -10.79 -11.01
CA GLY A 53 -11.28 -10.64 -10.00
C GLY A 53 -12.51 -9.88 -10.45
N TYR A 54 -13.18 -9.25 -9.49
CA TYR A 54 -14.36 -8.42 -9.73
C TYR A 54 -14.46 -7.25 -8.76
N VAL A 55 -15.26 -6.26 -9.18
CA VAL A 55 -15.85 -5.24 -8.32
C VAL A 55 -17.37 -5.36 -8.44
N HIS A 56 -18.08 -5.16 -7.34
CA HIS A 56 -19.54 -5.07 -7.27
C HIS A 56 -19.88 -3.77 -6.54
N THR A 57 -20.76 -2.94 -7.11
CA THR A 57 -21.19 -1.66 -6.51
C THR A 57 -22.70 -1.63 -6.37
N TYR A 58 -23.19 -1.26 -5.20
CA TYR A 58 -24.60 -0.99 -4.91
C TYR A 58 -24.78 0.45 -4.42
N PHE A 59 -25.77 1.17 -4.94
CA PHE A 59 -26.02 2.57 -4.60
C PHE A 59 -27.51 2.91 -4.55
N ASP A 60 -27.98 3.44 -3.41
CA ASP A 60 -29.34 3.95 -3.21
C ASP A 60 -29.42 5.03 -2.10
N ILE A 61 -30.55 5.73 -1.99
CA ILE A 61 -30.90 6.51 -0.79
C ILE A 61 -31.62 5.61 0.22
N VAL A 62 -31.05 5.51 1.43
CA VAL A 62 -31.55 4.74 2.57
C VAL A 62 -31.85 5.64 3.77
N ASP A 63 -32.64 5.15 4.72
CA ASP A 63 -32.76 5.74 6.05
C ASP A 63 -31.69 5.11 6.97
N PHE A 64 -30.74 5.91 7.46
CA PHE A 64 -29.64 5.50 8.32
C PHE A 64 -29.54 6.43 9.53
N GLN A 65 -29.49 5.86 10.75
CA GLN A 65 -29.50 6.60 12.02
C GLN A 65 -30.67 7.62 12.19
N GLY A 66 -31.73 7.52 11.37
CA GLY A 66 -32.87 8.44 11.36
C GLY A 66 -32.73 9.62 10.37
N GLU A 67 -31.61 9.74 9.67
CA GLU A 67 -31.43 10.63 8.52
C GLU A 67 -31.55 9.87 7.18
N ARG A 68 -31.89 10.58 6.10
CA ARG A 68 -31.88 10.00 4.75
C ARG A 68 -30.54 10.29 4.07
N MET A 69 -29.77 9.23 3.86
CA MET A 69 -28.40 9.27 3.37
C MET A 69 -28.26 8.51 2.04
N LEU A 70 -27.30 8.96 1.24
CA LEU A 70 -26.79 8.24 0.09
C LEU A 70 -25.86 7.14 0.58
N GLN A 71 -26.28 5.87 0.45
CA GLN A 71 -25.43 4.72 0.76
C GLN A 71 -24.80 4.23 -0.54
N SER A 72 -23.46 4.20 -0.57
CA SER A 72 -22.69 3.49 -1.57
C SER A 72 -21.98 2.31 -0.91
N ARG A 73 -22.12 1.12 -1.47
CA ARG A 73 -21.40 -0.08 -1.04
C ARG A 73 -20.57 -0.58 -2.22
N THR A 74 -19.30 -0.85 -1.98
CA THR A 74 -18.45 -1.59 -2.93
C THR A 74 -17.89 -2.84 -2.28
N ASP A 75 -18.18 -3.99 -2.89
CA ASP A 75 -17.51 -5.26 -2.62
C ASP A 75 -16.44 -5.49 -3.70
N VAL A 76 -15.24 -5.84 -3.27
CA VAL A 76 -14.07 -6.06 -4.15
C VAL A 76 -13.50 -7.45 -3.85
N LYS A 77 -13.14 -8.20 -4.90
CA LYS A 77 -12.38 -9.44 -4.73
C LYS A 77 -11.34 -9.61 -5.83
N PHE A 78 -10.10 -9.91 -5.43
CA PHE A 78 -9.01 -10.33 -6.31
C PHE A 78 -8.48 -11.70 -5.98
N GLN A 79 -7.87 -12.31 -6.98
CA GLN A 79 -6.98 -13.44 -6.88
C GLN A 79 -5.81 -13.21 -7.84
N ILE A 80 -4.59 -13.24 -7.31
CA ILE A 80 -3.35 -13.27 -8.09
C ILE A 80 -2.45 -14.38 -7.56
N LYS A 81 -1.34 -14.66 -8.26
CA LYS A 81 -0.29 -15.56 -7.77
C LYS A 81 1.00 -14.81 -7.49
N GLY A 82 1.84 -15.38 -6.63
CA GLY A 82 3.22 -14.96 -6.40
C GLY A 82 4.10 -16.15 -6.11
N LEU A 83 5.13 -16.33 -6.95
CA LEU A 83 6.04 -17.48 -6.95
C LEU A 83 5.30 -18.83 -6.80
N GLY A 84 4.20 -18.97 -7.56
CA GLY A 84 3.35 -20.16 -7.65
C GLY A 84 2.26 -20.33 -6.58
N LYS A 85 2.17 -19.46 -5.57
CA LYS A 85 1.10 -19.48 -4.55
C LYS A 85 -0.06 -18.55 -4.91
N ASP A 86 -1.29 -18.94 -4.58
CA ASP A 86 -2.50 -18.10 -4.68
C ASP A 86 -2.63 -17.12 -3.52
N PHE A 87 -3.02 -15.88 -3.83
CA PHE A 87 -3.38 -14.82 -2.89
C PHE A 87 -4.75 -14.29 -3.24
N VAL A 88 -5.68 -14.39 -2.29
CA VAL A 88 -7.07 -13.95 -2.45
C VAL A 88 -7.32 -12.83 -1.46
N ILE A 89 -7.71 -11.68 -2.00
CA ILE A 89 -7.97 -10.46 -1.25
C ILE A 89 -9.42 -10.09 -1.46
N ALA A 90 -10.13 -9.81 -0.38
CA ALA A 90 -11.53 -9.40 -0.41
C ALA A 90 -11.75 -8.26 0.57
N SER A 91 -12.44 -7.22 0.10
CA SER A 91 -12.84 -6.10 0.94
C SER A 91 -14.25 -5.62 0.64
N THR A 92 -14.94 -5.15 1.67
CA THR A 92 -16.23 -4.46 1.56
C THR A 92 -16.08 -3.07 2.18
N ARG A 93 -16.39 -2.02 1.41
CA ARG A 93 -16.55 -0.66 1.92
C ARG A 93 -18.00 -0.24 1.81
N THR A 94 -18.54 0.42 2.84
CA THR A 94 -19.88 1.02 2.84
C THR A 94 -19.76 2.46 3.33
N GLU A 95 -20.25 3.40 2.53
CA GLU A 95 -20.01 4.83 2.66
C GLU A 95 -21.36 5.55 2.63
N TYR A 96 -21.60 6.42 3.62
CA TYR A 96 -22.85 7.13 3.83
C TYR A 96 -22.63 8.63 3.74
N SER A 97 -23.24 9.27 2.75
CA SER A 97 -23.17 10.72 2.55
C SER A 97 -24.53 11.37 2.72
N ASP A 98 -24.60 12.66 3.06
CA ASP A 98 -25.87 13.39 3.02
C ASP A 98 -26.38 13.57 1.57
N LEU A 99 -27.56 14.15 1.37
CA LEU A 99 -28.12 14.38 0.03
C LEU A 99 -27.42 15.49 -0.79
N LYS A 100 -26.45 16.19 -0.18
CA LYS A 100 -25.48 17.09 -0.83
C LYS A 100 -24.12 16.39 -1.02
N PHE A 101 -24.07 15.09 -0.72
CA PHE A 101 -22.98 14.16 -0.84
C PHE A 101 -21.79 14.53 0.07
N ASN A 102 -22.02 15.27 1.15
CA ASN A 102 -21.01 15.44 2.20
C ASN A 102 -20.83 14.11 2.93
N PRO A 103 -19.61 13.64 3.22
CA PRO A 103 -19.38 12.35 3.88
C PRO A 103 -19.82 12.43 5.35
N ARG A 104 -20.48 11.38 5.86
CA ARG A 104 -21.06 11.35 7.23
C ARG A 104 -20.67 10.12 8.04
N TYR A 105 -20.67 8.93 7.45
CA TYR A 105 -20.28 7.70 8.13
C TYR A 105 -19.69 6.69 7.13
N PHE A 106 -18.75 5.86 7.56
CA PHE A 106 -18.19 4.79 6.74
C PHE A 106 -17.85 3.53 7.54
N THR A 107 -17.87 2.39 6.86
CA THR A 107 -17.28 1.14 7.31
C THR A 107 -16.40 0.53 6.22
N TYR A 108 -15.32 -0.11 6.65
CA TYR A 108 -14.42 -0.89 5.81
C TYR A 108 -14.16 -2.23 6.49
N THR A 109 -14.05 -3.30 5.71
CA THR A 109 -13.59 -4.61 6.19
C THR A 109 -12.76 -5.25 5.09
N GLN A 110 -11.52 -5.62 5.42
CA GLN A 110 -10.52 -6.22 4.55
C GLN A 110 -10.02 -7.50 5.21
N LYS A 111 -9.87 -8.57 4.43
CA LYS A 111 -9.46 -9.89 4.93
C LYS A 111 -8.16 -10.37 4.28
N GLU A 112 -7.08 -10.29 5.05
CA GLU A 112 -5.69 -10.45 4.58
C GLU A 112 -4.74 -10.84 5.72
N PRO A 113 -4.18 -12.07 5.72
CA PRO A 113 -4.81 -13.23 6.39
C PRO A 113 -5.69 -12.93 7.62
N ASP A 114 -5.31 -11.91 8.36
CA ASP A 114 -5.98 -11.32 9.52
C ASP A 114 -7.20 -10.47 9.07
N GLU A 115 -8.04 -10.00 9.99
CA GLU A 115 -9.23 -9.20 9.68
C GLU A 115 -9.06 -7.75 10.15
N ARG A 116 -8.92 -6.82 9.18
CA ARG A 116 -8.89 -5.38 9.42
C ARG A 116 -10.30 -4.83 9.24
N LYS A 117 -10.87 -4.23 10.29
CA LYS A 117 -12.13 -3.49 10.25
C LYS A 117 -11.86 -2.02 10.54
N VAL A 118 -12.46 -1.12 9.78
CA VAL A 118 -12.48 0.32 10.11
C VAL A 118 -13.91 0.80 10.15
N GLU A 119 -14.22 1.65 11.12
CA GLU A 119 -15.49 2.37 11.24
C GLU A 119 -15.17 3.83 11.50
N GLY A 120 -15.91 4.77 10.92
CA GLY A 120 -15.68 6.18 11.18
C GLY A 120 -16.89 7.07 10.96
N GLU A 121 -17.05 8.05 11.84
CA GLU A 121 -18.13 9.05 11.81
C GLU A 121 -17.52 10.44 11.56
N ILE A 122 -18.20 11.25 10.74
CA ILE A 122 -17.71 12.57 10.32
C ILE A 122 -18.63 13.65 10.86
N ILE A 123 -18.11 14.41 11.82
CA ILE A 123 -18.80 15.46 12.56
C ILE A 123 -18.03 16.77 12.36
N ASP A 124 -18.70 17.84 11.91
CA ASP A 124 -18.09 19.17 11.69
C ASP A 124 -16.75 19.17 10.92
N TYR A 125 -16.63 18.28 9.92
CA TYR A 125 -15.43 18.04 9.10
C TYR A 125 -14.23 17.43 9.86
N VAL A 126 -14.47 16.72 10.96
CA VAL A 126 -13.51 15.80 11.59
C VAL A 126 -14.03 14.37 11.42
N ALA A 127 -13.21 13.48 10.86
CA ALA A 127 -13.47 12.05 10.88
C ALA A 127 -12.89 11.48 12.18
N HIS A 128 -13.76 10.94 13.04
CA HIS A 128 -13.38 10.13 14.20
C HIS A 128 -13.34 8.67 13.72
N VAL A 129 -12.15 8.08 13.67
CA VAL A 129 -11.89 6.81 12.99
C VAL A 129 -11.45 5.77 14.00
N LYS A 130 -12.11 4.61 13.98
CA LYS A 130 -11.80 3.44 14.81
C LYS A 130 -11.31 2.31 13.90
N THR A 131 -10.04 1.96 13.99
CA THR A 131 -9.46 0.79 13.31
C THR A 131 -9.37 -0.37 14.30
N THR A 132 -9.78 -1.56 13.89
CA THR A 132 -9.65 -2.81 14.64
C THR A 132 -8.87 -3.83 13.81
N LEU A 133 -7.84 -4.43 14.39
CA LEU A 133 -7.03 -5.49 13.77
C LEU A 133 -6.66 -6.52 14.85
N ASN A 134 -6.93 -7.80 14.62
CA ASN A 134 -6.64 -8.89 15.57
C ASN A 134 -7.15 -8.65 17.02
N SER A 135 -8.27 -7.96 17.18
CA SER A 135 -8.85 -7.50 18.45
C SER A 135 -8.15 -6.32 19.14
N GLN A 136 -7.01 -5.85 18.63
CA GLN A 136 -6.48 -4.54 19.00
C GLN A 136 -7.31 -3.42 18.35
N VAL A 137 -7.36 -2.26 18.99
CA VAL A 137 -8.14 -1.10 18.56
C VAL A 137 -7.28 0.15 18.62
N SER A 138 -7.25 0.90 17.51
CA SER A 138 -6.66 2.23 17.40
C SER A 138 -7.78 3.23 17.09
N GLU A 139 -7.72 4.41 17.69
CA GLU A 139 -8.68 5.51 17.48
C GLU A 139 -7.94 6.79 17.13
N SER A 140 -8.38 7.47 16.07
CA SER A 140 -7.71 8.66 15.53
C SER A 140 -8.70 9.69 15.01
N GLU A 141 -8.25 10.95 14.92
CA GLU A 141 -9.04 12.06 14.37
C GLU A 141 -8.34 12.66 13.15
N VAL A 142 -9.09 12.84 12.07
CA VAL A 142 -8.58 13.37 10.80
C VAL A 142 -9.42 14.57 10.36
N ILE A 143 -8.78 15.71 10.13
CA ILE A 143 -9.45 16.94 9.70
C ILE A 143 -9.66 16.91 8.19
N LEU A 144 -10.91 17.08 7.75
CA LEU A 144 -11.31 17.07 6.35
C LEU A 144 -11.44 18.51 5.80
N PRO A 145 -10.85 18.82 4.64
CA PRO A 145 -11.24 19.98 3.84
C PRO A 145 -12.74 20.00 3.52
N LYS A 146 -13.35 21.19 3.39
CA LYS A 146 -14.82 21.33 3.22
C LYS A 146 -15.36 20.88 1.85
N ASP A 147 -14.47 20.55 0.93
CA ASP A 147 -14.74 19.95 -0.37
C ASP A 147 -14.44 18.43 -0.38
N THR A 148 -14.31 17.80 0.80
CA THR A 148 -14.08 16.36 0.91
C THR A 148 -15.34 15.53 0.67
N ILE A 149 -15.11 14.32 0.17
CA ILE A 149 -16.06 13.24 -0.11
C ILE A 149 -15.44 11.89 0.20
N PHE A 150 -16.26 10.84 0.23
CA PHE A 150 -15.74 9.49 0.05
C PHE A 150 -15.44 9.14 -1.42
N ASN A 151 -15.38 7.84 -1.72
CA ASN A 151 -15.30 7.24 -3.04
C ASN A 151 -16.59 6.41 -3.29
N GLY A 152 -17.76 6.99 -2.96
CA GLY A 152 -19.11 6.44 -3.12
C GLY A 152 -20.09 7.10 -4.14
N VAL A 153 -19.92 8.38 -4.56
CA VAL A 153 -20.85 9.18 -5.43
C VAL A 153 -20.29 10.23 -6.49
N LEU A 154 -19.36 9.94 -7.45
CA LEU A 154 -18.67 10.92 -8.40
C LEU A 154 -19.29 10.86 -9.77
N SER A 155 -19.40 9.67 -10.30
CA SER A 155 -20.15 9.43 -11.53
C SER A 155 -21.58 9.94 -11.30
N ASN A 156 -22.09 9.77 -10.08
CA ASN A 156 -23.29 10.41 -9.55
C ASN A 156 -23.13 11.95 -9.35
N TYR A 157 -22.04 12.49 -8.78
CA TYR A 157 -21.78 13.96 -8.63
C TYR A 157 -21.76 14.70 -9.95
N LEU A 158 -20.84 14.29 -10.82
CA LEU A 158 -20.52 14.96 -12.06
C LEU A 158 -21.73 14.96 -12.97
N PHE A 159 -22.54 13.90 -12.92
CA PHE A 159 -23.86 13.89 -13.55
C PHE A 159 -24.87 14.79 -12.81
N ALA A 160 -25.09 14.59 -11.50
CA ALA A 160 -26.10 15.33 -10.73
C ALA A 160 -25.90 16.86 -10.76
N GLN A 161 -24.65 17.31 -10.76
CA GLN A 161 -24.22 18.71 -10.83
C GLN A 161 -23.89 19.20 -12.24
N ASN A 162 -24.12 18.38 -13.27
CA ASN A 162 -23.90 18.74 -14.68
C ASN A 162 -22.47 19.25 -14.94
N ARG A 163 -21.48 18.46 -14.49
CA ARG A 163 -20.02 18.64 -14.65
C ARG A 163 -19.38 17.68 -15.67
N LEU A 164 -20.14 16.72 -16.20
CA LEU A 164 -19.71 15.85 -17.31
C LEU A 164 -19.72 16.65 -18.63
N LYS A 165 -18.79 17.61 -18.76
CA LYS A 165 -18.64 18.50 -19.90
C LYS A 165 -17.21 18.49 -20.40
N ILE A 166 -17.01 18.32 -21.70
CA ILE A 166 -15.69 18.27 -22.33
C ILE A 166 -14.88 19.54 -21.98
N GLY A 167 -13.69 19.34 -21.41
CA GLY A 167 -12.79 20.41 -20.99
C GLY A 167 -12.99 20.88 -19.54
N GLU A 168 -14.06 20.48 -18.84
CA GLU A 168 -14.29 20.81 -17.44
C GLU A 168 -13.15 20.25 -16.57
N LYS A 169 -12.70 21.09 -15.62
CA LYS A 169 -11.68 20.77 -14.62
C LYS A 169 -12.22 21.06 -13.23
N LEU A 170 -11.93 20.16 -12.29
CA LEU A 170 -12.29 20.31 -10.89
C LEU A 170 -11.08 19.95 -10.02
N ALA A 171 -11.05 20.45 -8.80
CA ALA A 171 -10.15 20.01 -7.74
C ALA A 171 -10.95 19.98 -6.43
N PHE A 172 -10.74 18.94 -5.64
CA PHE A 172 -11.39 18.68 -4.35
C PHE A 172 -10.60 17.59 -3.58
N HIS A 173 -11.12 17.05 -2.49
CA HIS A 173 -10.46 15.97 -1.73
C HIS A 173 -11.29 14.69 -1.74
N ILE A 174 -10.66 13.55 -1.99
CA ILE A 174 -11.27 12.22 -1.79
C ILE A 174 -10.71 11.67 -0.48
N TYR A 175 -11.57 11.48 0.51
CA TYR A 175 -11.32 10.69 1.69
C TYR A 175 -11.16 9.23 1.28
N ASP A 176 -9.93 8.75 1.34
CA ASP A 176 -9.55 7.42 0.94
C ASP A 176 -9.67 6.48 2.15
N LEU A 177 -10.44 5.40 2.01
CA LEU A 177 -10.74 4.46 3.10
C LEU A 177 -9.63 3.42 3.33
N ASP A 178 -8.70 3.26 2.38
CA ASP A 178 -7.56 2.37 2.53
C ASP A 178 -6.44 3.07 3.33
N LEU A 179 -6.29 4.39 3.09
CA LEU A 179 -5.31 5.32 3.70
C LEU A 179 -5.83 6.11 4.92
N LEU A 180 -7.15 6.15 5.12
CA LEU A 180 -7.84 6.89 6.18
C LEU A 180 -7.61 8.42 6.17
N MET A 181 -7.41 9.03 5.00
CA MET A 181 -7.12 10.46 4.89
C MET A 181 -7.72 11.15 3.64
N PRO A 182 -7.97 12.48 3.68
CA PRO A 182 -8.38 13.26 2.51
C PRO A 182 -7.22 13.49 1.52
N VAL A 183 -7.28 12.81 0.37
CA VAL A 183 -6.31 12.94 -0.73
C VAL A 183 -6.77 14.00 -1.73
N LYS A 184 -5.96 15.05 -1.90
CA LYS A 184 -6.21 16.12 -2.88
C LYS A 184 -6.22 15.57 -4.31
N THR A 185 -7.31 15.83 -5.02
CA THR A 185 -7.65 15.16 -6.26
C THR A 185 -8.07 16.16 -7.34
N GLY A 186 -7.36 16.16 -8.46
CA GLY A 186 -7.69 16.92 -9.66
C GLY A 186 -8.41 16.06 -10.71
N ILE A 187 -9.44 16.61 -11.33
CA ILE A 187 -10.21 15.98 -12.41
C ILE A 187 -10.12 16.81 -13.70
N GLN A 188 -10.07 16.12 -14.84
CA GLN A 188 -10.34 16.70 -16.15
C GLN A 188 -11.20 15.77 -17.02
N VAL A 189 -12.37 16.27 -17.45
CA VAL A 189 -13.17 15.63 -18.51
C VAL A 189 -12.50 15.89 -19.86
N LYS A 190 -12.15 14.83 -20.60
CA LYS A 190 -11.29 14.91 -21.79
C LYS A 190 -12.05 15.07 -23.08
N GLU A 191 -12.93 14.12 -23.37
CA GLU A 191 -13.62 13.95 -24.64
C GLU A 191 -14.77 12.93 -24.48
N LYS A 192 -15.68 12.88 -25.45
CA LYS A 192 -16.78 11.90 -25.48
C LYS A 192 -16.41 10.78 -26.45
N LYS A 193 -16.62 9.53 -26.04
CA LYS A 193 -16.33 8.30 -26.79
C LYS A 193 -17.57 7.41 -26.83
N LEU A 194 -17.53 6.40 -27.68
CA LEU A 194 -18.45 5.26 -27.62
C LEU A 194 -17.73 4.13 -26.88
N PHE A 195 -18.40 3.56 -25.88
CA PHE A 195 -18.05 2.30 -25.26
C PHE A 195 -18.94 1.22 -25.86
N ILE A 196 -18.37 0.10 -26.31
CA ILE A 196 -19.13 -1.01 -26.90
C ILE A 196 -19.38 -2.05 -25.80
N ASP A 197 -20.62 -2.19 -25.35
CA ASP A 197 -21.05 -3.30 -24.49
C ASP A 197 -21.78 -4.34 -25.36
N LYS A 198 -21.05 -5.40 -25.74
CA LYS A 198 -21.48 -6.46 -26.67
C LYS A 198 -21.78 -5.91 -28.07
N GLU A 199 -23.01 -5.43 -28.28
CA GLU A 199 -23.49 -4.85 -29.55
C GLU A 199 -24.02 -3.41 -29.37
N ASP A 200 -24.19 -2.93 -28.13
CA ASP A 200 -24.68 -1.59 -27.82
C ASP A 200 -23.55 -0.54 -27.84
N GLU A 201 -23.71 0.53 -28.62
CA GLU A 201 -22.82 1.69 -28.62
C GLU A 201 -23.26 2.73 -27.57
N ILE A 202 -22.55 2.77 -26.45
CA ILE A 202 -22.91 3.56 -25.27
C ILE A 202 -22.06 4.85 -25.21
N PRO A 203 -22.68 6.05 -25.22
CA PRO A 203 -21.94 7.32 -25.12
C PRO A 203 -21.37 7.53 -23.71
N VAL A 204 -20.04 7.65 -23.63
CA VAL A 204 -19.29 7.86 -22.37
C VAL A 204 -18.34 9.06 -22.47
N TYR A 205 -18.11 9.73 -21.36
CA TYR A 205 -17.06 10.73 -21.19
C TYR A 205 -15.78 10.05 -20.68
N GLU A 206 -14.66 10.25 -21.36
CA GLU A 206 -13.36 9.93 -20.76
C GLU A 206 -13.01 11.01 -19.74
N VAL A 207 -12.83 10.61 -18.50
CA VAL A 207 -12.47 11.48 -17.39
C VAL A 207 -11.12 11.03 -16.82
N LYS A 208 -10.18 11.95 -16.71
CA LYS A 208 -8.89 11.73 -16.06
C LYS A 208 -8.93 12.26 -14.65
N LEU A 209 -8.40 11.46 -13.72
CA LEU A 209 -8.31 11.76 -12.31
C LEU A 209 -6.85 11.61 -11.88
N ASN A 210 -6.35 12.60 -11.14
CA ASN A 210 -5.00 12.63 -10.61
C ASN A 210 -5.04 12.95 -9.12
N MET A 211 -4.45 12.08 -8.31
CA MET A 211 -4.43 12.18 -6.85
C MET A 211 -3.03 12.56 -6.40
N GLU A 212 -2.90 13.51 -5.48
CA GLU A 212 -1.64 14.00 -4.92
C GLU A 212 -1.09 13.05 -3.84
N ILE A 213 -0.93 11.79 -4.24
CA ILE A 213 -0.47 10.66 -3.43
C ILE A 213 0.75 10.00 -4.08
N MET A 214 1.76 9.65 -3.29
CA MET A 214 2.89 8.77 -3.66
C MET A 214 3.61 9.15 -4.98
N GLY A 215 3.71 10.45 -5.26
CA GLY A 215 4.33 11.00 -6.49
C GLY A 215 3.35 11.29 -7.64
N GLY A 216 2.04 11.08 -7.44
CA GLY A 216 0.98 11.45 -8.37
C GLY A 216 0.33 10.24 -9.05
N LEU A 217 -0.59 9.56 -8.36
CA LEU A 217 -1.41 8.52 -8.99
C LEU A 217 -2.26 9.12 -10.12
N ASN A 218 -2.37 8.40 -11.24
CA ASN A 218 -3.13 8.80 -12.42
C ASN A 218 -4.06 7.67 -12.86
N LEU A 219 -5.34 7.99 -13.03
CA LEU A 219 -6.41 7.06 -13.32
C LEU A 219 -7.30 7.64 -14.44
N ILE A 220 -7.82 6.76 -15.31
CA ILE A 220 -8.76 7.13 -16.38
C ILE A 220 -10.03 6.29 -16.23
N PHE A 221 -11.18 6.94 -16.16
CA PHE A 221 -12.48 6.28 -16.13
C PHE A 221 -13.39 6.76 -17.26
N TRP A 222 -14.35 5.92 -17.65
CA TRP A 222 -15.29 6.16 -18.72
C TRP A 222 -16.72 6.02 -18.18
N VAL A 223 -17.36 7.19 -18.00
CA VAL A 223 -18.66 7.35 -17.35
C VAL A 223 -19.71 7.81 -18.37
N SER A 224 -20.88 7.19 -18.36
CA SER A 224 -21.99 7.51 -19.26
C SER A 224 -22.70 8.82 -18.90
N GLU A 225 -23.57 9.29 -19.80
CA GLU A 225 -24.30 10.56 -19.62
C GLU A 225 -25.34 10.53 -18.47
N ASN A 226 -25.61 9.37 -17.88
CA ASN A 226 -26.43 9.19 -16.67
C ASN A 226 -25.60 8.86 -15.41
N GLY A 227 -24.28 9.05 -15.45
CA GLY A 227 -23.41 8.89 -14.28
C GLY A 227 -23.11 7.44 -13.89
N ILE A 228 -23.12 6.52 -14.87
CA ILE A 228 -22.79 5.10 -14.66
C ILE A 228 -21.40 4.82 -15.23
N ASP A 229 -20.54 4.17 -14.45
CA ASP A 229 -19.24 3.73 -14.94
C ASP A 229 -19.33 2.49 -15.83
N TYR A 230 -18.57 2.52 -16.93
CA TYR A 230 -18.42 1.42 -17.88
C TYR A 230 -17.01 0.83 -17.86
N LYS A 231 -16.00 1.64 -17.56
CA LYS A 231 -14.61 1.19 -17.49
C LYS A 231 -13.77 2.10 -16.59
N THR A 232 -12.78 1.52 -15.94
CA THR A 232 -11.73 2.20 -15.17
C THR A 232 -10.37 1.59 -15.54
N SER A 233 -9.33 2.43 -15.63
CA SER A 233 -7.96 2.04 -15.95
C SER A 233 -6.99 2.76 -15.03
N THR A 234 -6.32 1.99 -14.16
CA THR A 234 -5.33 2.48 -13.19
C THR A 234 -3.95 1.93 -13.54
N ASP A 235 -2.95 2.79 -13.73
CA ASP A 235 -1.56 2.36 -13.94
C ASP A 235 -0.91 2.03 -12.59
N MET A 236 -1.21 0.85 -12.05
CA MET A 236 -0.57 0.36 -10.83
C MET A 236 0.80 -0.19 -11.18
N MET A 237 1.85 0.61 -10.97
CA MET A 237 3.23 0.14 -11.03
C MET A 237 3.63 -0.46 -12.39
N GLY A 238 3.15 0.15 -13.49
CA GLY A 238 3.37 -0.32 -14.86
C GLY A 238 2.52 -1.53 -15.26
N LEU A 239 1.64 -2.00 -14.37
CA LEU A 239 0.67 -3.06 -14.61
C LEU A 239 -0.73 -2.44 -14.64
N PRO A 240 -1.30 -2.16 -15.82
CA PRO A 240 -2.62 -1.56 -15.90
C PRO A 240 -3.67 -2.51 -15.34
N ILE A 241 -4.32 -2.11 -14.25
CA ILE A 241 -5.54 -2.73 -13.77
C ILE A 241 -6.70 -2.10 -14.53
N ILE A 242 -7.47 -2.95 -15.21
CA ILE A 242 -8.63 -2.56 -16.01
C ILE A 242 -9.86 -3.20 -15.40
N VAL A 243 -10.74 -2.38 -14.84
CA VAL A 243 -12.08 -2.73 -14.35
C VAL A 243 -13.06 -2.38 -15.46
N THR A 244 -13.90 -3.33 -15.89
CA THR A 244 -14.85 -3.12 -16.99
C THR A 244 -16.23 -3.67 -16.60
N LYS A 245 -17.29 -2.90 -16.84
CA LYS A 245 -18.68 -3.28 -16.56
C LYS A 245 -19.06 -4.53 -17.32
N THR A 246 -19.83 -5.41 -16.69
CA THR A 246 -20.26 -6.68 -17.27
C THR A 246 -21.46 -7.26 -16.50
N ASP A 247 -21.95 -8.43 -16.91
CA ASP A 247 -22.96 -9.16 -16.16
C ASP A 247 -22.36 -9.90 -14.93
N ARG A 248 -23.21 -10.20 -13.95
CA ARG A 248 -22.83 -10.86 -12.70
C ARG A 248 -22.12 -12.21 -12.90
N ASN A 249 -22.45 -12.99 -13.94
CA ASN A 249 -21.84 -14.30 -14.15
C ASN A 249 -20.42 -14.16 -14.71
N THR A 250 -20.22 -13.25 -15.66
CA THR A 250 -18.89 -12.88 -16.17
C THR A 250 -18.01 -12.27 -15.08
N ALA A 251 -18.57 -11.40 -14.23
CA ALA A 251 -17.86 -10.85 -13.07
C ALA A 251 -17.44 -11.94 -12.07
N LEU A 252 -18.33 -12.88 -11.72
CA LEU A 252 -18.05 -14.00 -10.80
C LEU A 252 -17.27 -15.17 -11.44
N GLY A 253 -16.84 -15.05 -12.70
CA GLY A 253 -16.02 -16.07 -13.38
C GLY A 253 -14.68 -16.34 -12.67
N ILE A 254 -14.07 -17.49 -13.00
CA ILE A 254 -12.80 -17.94 -12.39
C ILE A 254 -11.65 -17.00 -12.78
N PRO A 255 -10.85 -16.48 -11.83
CA PRO A 255 -9.62 -15.72 -12.12
C PRO A 255 -8.56 -16.57 -12.82
N GLU A 256 -7.68 -15.92 -13.59
CA GLU A 256 -6.57 -16.55 -14.28
C GLU A 256 -5.24 -16.40 -13.55
N ASP A 257 -4.36 -17.38 -13.70
CA ASP A 257 -2.99 -17.32 -13.20
C ASP A 257 -2.20 -16.13 -13.76
N ILE A 258 -1.88 -15.17 -12.89
CA ILE A 258 -0.85 -14.14 -13.06
C ILE A 258 0.11 -14.23 -11.87
N ASP A 259 1.37 -14.59 -12.12
CA ASP A 259 2.42 -14.51 -11.08
C ASP A 259 3.03 -13.11 -11.05
N ILE A 260 2.64 -12.30 -10.07
CA ILE A 260 3.06 -10.89 -9.97
C ILE A 260 4.56 -10.75 -9.78
N MET A 261 5.15 -11.56 -8.90
CA MET A 261 6.56 -11.49 -8.52
C MET A 261 7.46 -11.73 -9.74
N LEU A 262 7.09 -12.70 -10.58
CA LEU A 262 7.80 -12.99 -11.84
C LEU A 262 7.58 -11.93 -12.93
N LYS A 263 6.56 -11.07 -12.81
CA LYS A 263 6.27 -9.95 -13.73
C LYS A 263 6.88 -8.61 -13.31
N THR A 264 7.33 -8.49 -12.07
CA THR A 264 7.81 -7.23 -11.46
C THR A 264 9.29 -7.29 -11.04
N GLN A 265 9.90 -8.47 -11.07
CA GLN A 265 11.34 -8.65 -10.91
C GLN A 265 12.14 -7.82 -11.94
N ILE A 266 13.23 -7.19 -11.50
CA ILE A 266 14.15 -6.46 -12.38
C ILE A 266 15.35 -7.36 -12.65
N VAL A 267 15.42 -7.95 -13.84
CA VAL A 267 16.59 -8.70 -14.30
C VAL A 267 17.67 -7.69 -14.73
N PRO A 268 18.82 -7.61 -14.03
CA PRO A 268 19.82 -6.59 -14.32
C PRO A 268 20.73 -7.01 -15.48
N SER A 269 21.36 -6.02 -16.12
CA SER A 269 22.46 -6.21 -17.07
C SER A 269 23.84 -6.06 -16.40
N GLY A 270 24.92 -6.30 -17.15
CA GLY A 270 26.28 -6.10 -16.67
C GLY A 270 26.86 -7.33 -15.93
N LYS A 271 27.60 -7.09 -14.84
CA LYS A 271 28.19 -8.16 -14.03
C LYS A 271 27.14 -8.95 -13.25
N LYS A 272 27.50 -10.17 -12.83
CA LYS A 272 26.71 -10.95 -11.89
C LYS A 272 27.16 -10.67 -10.44
N PRO A 273 26.29 -10.17 -9.55
CA PRO A 273 26.62 -9.93 -8.15
C PRO A 273 26.97 -11.22 -7.40
N ARG A 274 27.68 -11.06 -6.27
CA ARG A 274 27.90 -12.12 -5.29
C ARG A 274 26.93 -11.92 -4.13
N LEU A 275 26.30 -13.01 -3.67
CA LEU A 275 25.54 -13.00 -2.43
C LEU A 275 26.50 -12.66 -1.27
N GLY A 276 26.11 -11.78 -0.36
CA GLY A 276 26.98 -11.28 0.73
C GLY A 276 27.97 -10.18 0.30
N ALA A 277 27.74 -9.49 -0.82
CA ALA A 277 28.67 -8.47 -1.33
C ALA A 277 28.93 -7.33 -0.34
N SER A 278 30.20 -6.92 -0.21
CA SER A 278 30.61 -5.76 0.60
C SER A 278 30.46 -4.42 -0.12
N GLN A 279 30.34 -4.44 -1.44
CA GLN A 279 30.16 -3.28 -2.32
C GLN A 279 29.33 -3.71 -3.54
N LEU A 280 28.50 -2.80 -4.04
CA LEU A 280 27.77 -2.90 -5.30
C LEU A 280 27.83 -1.54 -5.98
N VAL A 281 28.14 -1.51 -7.27
CA VAL A 281 28.06 -0.27 -8.07
C VAL A 281 27.18 -0.52 -9.30
N VAL A 282 26.14 0.29 -9.46
CA VAL A 282 25.16 0.16 -10.55
C VAL A 282 24.94 1.50 -11.26
N ASN A 283 24.75 1.45 -12.58
CA ASN A 283 24.05 2.52 -13.29
C ASN A 283 22.54 2.24 -13.18
N LEU A 284 21.76 3.27 -12.84
CA LEU A 284 20.30 3.25 -12.76
C LEU A 284 19.71 4.09 -13.89
N LYS A 285 18.61 3.62 -14.47
CA LYS A 285 17.85 4.36 -15.48
C LYS A 285 16.34 4.23 -15.25
N LEU A 286 15.66 5.37 -15.13
CA LEU A 286 14.19 5.44 -15.02
C LEU A 286 13.53 5.79 -16.36
N SER A 287 12.30 5.31 -16.58
CA SER A 287 11.44 5.71 -17.71
C SER A 287 10.61 6.97 -17.40
N LYS A 288 9.92 7.00 -16.25
CA LYS A 288 9.19 8.14 -15.68
C LYS A 288 9.79 8.53 -14.31
N GLY A 289 9.35 9.64 -13.71
CA GLY A 289 9.85 10.09 -12.40
C GLY A 289 11.29 10.62 -12.40
N ASN A 290 11.86 10.77 -11.20
CA ASN A 290 13.18 11.35 -10.92
C ASN A 290 13.95 10.48 -9.92
N LEU A 291 15.20 10.12 -10.23
CA LEU A 291 16.06 9.29 -9.38
C LEU A 291 16.33 9.91 -8.00
N LYS A 292 16.36 11.26 -7.90
CA LYS A 292 16.59 11.98 -6.63
C LYS A 292 15.47 11.74 -5.60
N GLU A 293 14.23 11.59 -6.08
CA GLU A 293 13.05 11.32 -5.26
C GLU A 293 12.84 9.81 -5.06
N THR A 294 13.50 8.99 -5.86
CA THR A 294 13.26 7.54 -5.96
C THR A 294 14.25 6.71 -5.16
N VAL A 295 15.47 7.22 -4.97
CA VAL A 295 16.56 6.50 -4.29
C VAL A 295 16.97 7.29 -3.05
N LEU A 296 16.75 6.68 -1.88
CA LEU A 296 17.13 7.26 -0.59
C LEU A 296 18.67 7.41 -0.50
N ILE A 297 19.17 8.45 0.17
CA ILE A 297 20.61 8.66 0.39
C ILE A 297 20.89 8.61 1.89
N ASN A 298 21.84 7.77 2.31
CA ASN A 298 22.15 7.51 3.71
C ASN A 298 23.66 7.20 3.90
N ASN A 299 24.02 6.65 5.05
CA ASN A 299 25.38 6.23 5.38
C ASN A 299 25.96 5.17 4.40
N ARG A 300 25.10 4.28 3.87
CA ARG A 300 25.50 3.08 3.11
C ARG A 300 25.35 3.19 1.59
N GLN A 301 24.43 4.02 1.07
CA GLN A 301 24.20 4.19 -0.37
C GLN A 301 24.25 5.66 -0.82
N LYS A 302 24.99 5.90 -1.92
CA LYS A 302 25.30 7.25 -2.44
C LYS A 302 25.02 7.34 -3.94
N LEU A 303 24.11 8.22 -4.31
CA LEU A 303 23.69 8.47 -5.69
C LEU A 303 24.48 9.64 -6.30
N LYS A 304 25.05 9.44 -7.48
CA LYS A 304 25.52 10.51 -8.37
C LYS A 304 24.60 10.56 -9.60
N LEU A 305 23.94 11.69 -9.84
CA LEU A 305 23.13 11.91 -11.03
C LEU A 305 24.02 12.35 -12.21
N ASP A 306 23.75 11.78 -13.39
CA ASP A 306 24.18 12.31 -14.69
C ASP A 306 23.01 13.06 -15.38
N SER A 307 21.76 12.76 -14.99
CA SER A 307 20.53 13.50 -15.29
C SER A 307 19.43 13.11 -14.26
N GLU A 308 18.25 13.72 -14.30
CA GLU A 308 17.11 13.34 -13.44
C GLU A 308 16.72 11.85 -13.53
N LYS A 309 16.98 11.20 -14.67
CA LYS A 309 16.56 9.82 -14.94
C LYS A 309 17.72 8.83 -15.10
N ILE A 310 18.96 9.28 -15.08
CA ILE A 310 20.16 8.44 -15.22
C ILE A 310 21.19 8.86 -14.18
N GLY A 311 21.72 7.89 -13.45
CA GLY A 311 22.78 8.13 -12.47
C GLY A 311 23.43 6.84 -12.01
N ARG A 312 24.53 6.97 -11.26
CA ARG A 312 25.25 5.86 -10.65
C ARG A 312 24.97 5.80 -9.16
N LEU A 313 24.53 4.65 -8.69
CA LEU A 313 24.40 4.35 -7.27
C LEU A 313 25.56 3.46 -6.83
N SER A 314 26.26 3.88 -5.78
CA SER A 314 27.27 3.07 -5.10
C SER A 314 26.78 2.71 -3.71
N ILE A 315 26.75 1.41 -3.40
CA ILE A 315 26.32 0.87 -2.11
C ILE A 315 27.50 0.16 -1.46
N GLN A 316 27.70 0.40 -0.18
CA GLN A 316 28.67 -0.34 0.64
C GLN A 316 27.95 -1.05 1.79
N LYS A 317 28.50 -2.19 2.19
CA LYS A 317 28.09 -2.85 3.43
C LYS A 317 28.62 -2.03 4.60
N GLN A 318 27.72 -1.68 5.51
CA GLN A 318 28.06 -0.89 6.70
C GLN A 318 29.08 -1.61 7.58
N LYS A 319 29.94 -0.84 8.23
CA LYS A 319 30.79 -1.28 9.34
C LYS A 319 30.22 -0.67 10.61
N ILE A 320 30.18 -1.47 11.66
CA ILE A 320 29.79 -1.03 13.01
C ILE A 320 31.07 -1.00 13.83
N ASP A 321 31.19 0.01 14.66
CA ASP A 321 32.20 0.11 15.69
C ASP A 321 31.59 -0.48 16.96
N GLU A 322 31.96 -1.72 17.32
CA GLU A 322 31.37 -2.44 18.46
C GLU A 322 31.89 -1.92 19.82
N ASP A 323 32.81 -0.94 19.82
CA ASP A 323 33.24 -0.19 21.02
C ASP A 323 32.47 1.15 21.18
N ALA A 324 31.58 1.50 20.23
CA ALA A 324 30.84 2.76 20.19
C ALA A 324 29.30 2.58 20.11
N THR A 325 28.81 1.40 20.51
CA THR A 325 27.39 1.07 20.58
C THR A 325 26.75 1.54 21.89
N LEU A 326 25.43 1.72 21.88
CA LEU A 326 24.66 2.20 23.03
C LEU A 326 24.23 1.07 23.96
N THR A 327 24.10 1.39 25.25
CA THR A 327 23.41 0.54 26.24
C THR A 327 21.89 0.67 26.15
N LEU A 328 21.16 -0.35 26.59
CA LEU A 328 19.70 -0.37 26.62
C LEU A 328 19.12 0.17 27.96
N PRO A 329 17.96 0.85 27.93
CA PRO A 329 17.25 1.34 26.74
C PRO A 329 17.97 2.54 26.10
N VAL A 330 17.73 2.79 24.81
CA VAL A 330 18.22 4.01 24.15
C VAL A 330 17.33 5.19 24.53
N GLU A 331 17.85 6.12 25.32
CA GLU A 331 17.13 7.31 25.82
C GLU A 331 17.31 8.57 24.95
N GLU A 332 17.85 8.45 23.73
CA GLU A 332 18.05 9.60 22.83
C GLU A 332 16.70 10.22 22.40
N PRO A 333 16.42 11.52 22.66
CA PRO A 333 15.11 12.12 22.41
C PRO A 333 14.65 12.06 20.95
N GLU A 334 15.58 12.14 20.00
CA GLU A 334 15.32 12.03 18.55
C GLU A 334 14.96 10.60 18.11
N MET A 335 15.15 9.60 18.98
CA MET A 335 14.87 8.19 18.71
C MET A 335 13.60 7.67 19.40
N MET A 336 13.03 8.44 20.33
CA MET A 336 11.87 8.02 21.15
C MET A 336 10.62 7.68 20.31
N GLU A 337 10.42 8.32 19.16
CA GLU A 337 9.30 7.99 18.27
C GLU A 337 9.44 6.58 17.66
N PHE A 338 10.67 6.14 17.40
CA PHE A 338 10.99 4.81 16.85
C PHE A 338 10.95 3.69 17.90
N LEU A 339 10.45 3.97 19.11
CA LEU A 339 10.11 2.99 20.15
C LEU A 339 8.59 2.72 20.26
N SER A 340 7.74 3.52 19.61
CA SER A 340 6.29 3.40 19.71
C SER A 340 5.70 2.11 19.10
N SER A 341 4.63 1.61 19.72
CA SER A 341 3.82 0.49 19.20
C SER A 341 2.86 0.97 18.11
N THR A 342 2.48 0.08 17.18
CA THR A 342 1.43 0.30 16.16
C THR A 342 0.61 -0.98 15.97
N LEU A 343 -0.54 -0.93 15.28
CA LEU A 343 -1.39 -2.12 15.05
C LEU A 343 -0.71 -3.29 14.34
N TYR A 344 0.43 -3.07 13.69
CA TYR A 344 1.23 -4.10 13.00
C TYR A 344 2.60 -4.36 13.64
N ILE A 345 2.97 -3.57 14.66
CA ILE A 345 4.26 -3.60 15.35
C ILE A 345 3.98 -3.49 16.85
N GLU A 346 3.36 -4.54 17.39
CA GLU A 346 2.77 -4.58 18.74
C GLU A 346 3.84 -4.71 19.86
N SER A 347 4.76 -3.75 19.94
CA SER A 347 5.94 -3.80 20.82
C SER A 347 5.63 -3.72 22.31
N ASP A 348 4.48 -3.16 22.68
CA ASP A 348 3.97 -3.11 24.05
C ASP A 348 3.21 -4.38 24.46
N HIS A 349 3.00 -5.34 23.55
CA HIS A 349 2.27 -6.57 23.87
C HIS A 349 3.04 -7.41 24.92
N PRO A 350 2.38 -7.97 25.96
CA PRO A 350 3.04 -8.73 27.00
C PRO A 350 3.87 -9.92 26.50
N ASP A 351 3.38 -10.65 25.50
CA ASP A 351 4.12 -11.80 24.96
C ASP A 351 5.34 -11.39 24.11
N ILE A 352 5.26 -10.26 23.40
CA ILE A 352 6.37 -9.72 22.59
C ILE A 352 7.49 -9.20 23.50
N SER A 353 7.13 -8.43 24.53
CA SER A 353 8.08 -7.91 25.52
C SER A 353 8.71 -9.02 26.37
N ALA A 354 7.91 -9.97 26.88
CA ALA A 354 8.41 -11.13 27.60
C ALA A 354 9.33 -12.01 26.74
N LYS A 355 8.99 -12.21 25.45
CA LYS A 355 9.84 -12.98 24.53
C LYS A 355 11.14 -12.26 24.20
N ALA A 356 11.11 -10.95 23.97
CA ALA A 356 12.33 -10.18 23.71
C ALA A 356 13.30 -10.23 24.90
N ALA A 357 12.79 -10.05 26.13
CA ALA A 357 13.56 -10.20 27.37
C ALA A 357 14.22 -11.59 27.51
N GLU A 358 13.50 -12.66 27.17
CA GLU A 358 14.05 -14.03 27.13
C GLU A 358 15.19 -14.17 26.11
N ILE A 359 15.06 -13.57 24.92
CA ILE A 359 16.06 -13.70 23.85
C ILE A 359 17.34 -12.91 24.15
N ILE A 360 17.24 -11.75 24.80
CA ILE A 360 18.42 -10.95 25.15
C ILE A 360 19.17 -11.51 26.37
N GLU A 361 18.51 -12.29 27.25
CA GLU A 361 19.12 -12.90 28.46
C GLU A 361 19.78 -11.88 29.41
N GLY A 362 19.37 -10.61 29.37
CA GLY A 362 19.99 -9.52 30.14
C GLY A 362 21.20 -8.85 29.47
N GLU A 363 21.43 -9.08 28.18
CA GLU A 363 22.37 -8.31 27.35
C GLU A 363 21.98 -6.82 27.35
N ASP A 364 22.91 -5.94 27.73
CA ASP A 364 22.72 -4.50 27.82
C ASP A 364 23.25 -3.73 26.60
N ASP A 365 24.18 -4.28 25.82
CA ASP A 365 24.59 -3.70 24.54
C ASP A 365 23.51 -3.86 23.45
N ALA A 366 23.07 -2.72 22.88
CA ALA A 366 21.98 -2.67 21.91
C ALA A 366 22.26 -3.46 20.61
N TRP A 367 23.54 -3.58 20.21
CA TRP A 367 23.92 -4.29 19.00
C TRP A 367 24.09 -5.80 19.22
N LEU A 368 24.59 -6.22 20.37
CA LEU A 368 24.57 -7.62 20.79
C LEU A 368 23.11 -8.10 20.95
N ALA A 369 22.26 -7.31 21.60
CA ALA A 369 20.83 -7.56 21.72
C ALA A 369 20.15 -7.66 20.33
N ALA A 370 20.34 -6.69 19.43
CA ALA A 370 19.82 -6.76 18.06
C ALA A 370 20.33 -8.01 17.29
N LYS A 371 21.61 -8.39 17.45
CA LYS A 371 22.18 -9.63 16.90
C LYS A 371 21.53 -10.89 17.48
N ARG A 372 21.12 -10.91 18.76
CA ARG A 372 20.36 -12.01 19.38
C ARG A 372 18.94 -12.10 18.81
N LEU A 373 18.19 -10.99 18.82
CA LEU A 373 16.82 -10.90 18.30
C LEU A 373 16.73 -11.28 16.83
N SER A 374 17.59 -10.71 15.97
CA SER A 374 17.63 -11.01 14.53
C SER A 374 17.93 -12.50 14.25
N ARG A 375 18.85 -13.11 15.02
CA ARG A 375 19.17 -14.54 14.94
C ARG A 375 17.99 -15.41 15.37
N TRP A 376 17.19 -14.96 16.31
CA TRP A 376 16.01 -15.66 16.79
C TRP A 376 14.89 -15.62 15.74
N VAL A 377 14.54 -14.44 15.20
CA VAL A 377 13.49 -14.28 14.17
C VAL A 377 13.77 -15.16 12.94
N TYR A 378 15.01 -15.17 12.43
CA TYR A 378 15.42 -16.02 11.30
C TYR A 378 15.23 -17.54 11.55
N LYS A 379 15.26 -17.98 12.82
CA LYS A 379 15.05 -19.39 13.24
C LYS A 379 13.60 -19.70 13.61
N HIS A 380 12.86 -18.69 14.07
CA HIS A 380 11.47 -18.81 14.51
C HIS A 380 10.53 -18.95 13.32
N ILE A 381 10.66 -18.08 12.32
CA ILE A 381 9.84 -18.12 11.11
C ILE A 381 10.33 -19.23 10.17
N ARG A 382 9.84 -20.44 10.42
CA ARG A 382 10.20 -21.68 9.70
C ARG A 382 9.44 -21.81 8.39
N TYR A 383 8.18 -21.39 8.38
CA TYR A 383 7.32 -21.46 7.20
C TYR A 383 7.52 -20.19 6.37
N LYS A 384 8.61 -20.15 5.60
CA LYS A 384 8.92 -19.03 4.69
C LYS A 384 7.94 -19.05 3.52
N HIS A 385 6.82 -18.40 3.74
CA HIS A 385 5.60 -18.46 2.97
C HIS A 385 5.11 -17.03 2.82
N LEU A 386 5.05 -16.57 1.58
CA LEU A 386 4.24 -15.42 1.21
C LEU A 386 2.88 -15.52 1.89
N SER A 387 2.55 -14.48 2.67
CA SER A 387 1.21 -14.23 3.19
C SER A 387 0.37 -13.53 2.12
N GLY A 388 -0.92 -13.37 2.37
CA GLY A 388 -1.84 -12.70 1.43
C GLY A 388 -1.92 -11.19 1.58
N GLY A 389 -1.11 -10.59 2.45
CA GLY A 389 -1.25 -9.21 2.91
C GLY A 389 -0.17 -8.84 3.91
N PHE A 390 -0.48 -8.01 4.90
CA PHE A 390 0.44 -7.67 5.98
C PHE A 390 0.07 -8.41 7.27
N GLY A 391 0.84 -9.44 7.66
CA GLY A 391 0.71 -10.04 9.00
C GLY A 391 1.23 -9.10 10.09
N THR A 392 0.63 -9.15 11.29
CA THR A 392 1.08 -8.37 12.46
C THR A 392 2.27 -9.04 13.14
N ALA A 393 2.99 -8.34 14.03
CA ALA A 393 4.09 -8.94 14.78
C ALA A 393 3.60 -10.05 15.72
N LEU A 394 2.42 -9.90 16.34
CA LEU A 394 1.84 -10.95 17.19
C LEU A 394 1.37 -12.16 16.37
N SER A 395 0.64 -11.97 15.27
CA SER A 395 0.20 -13.10 14.44
C SER A 395 1.38 -13.81 13.75
N THR A 396 2.48 -13.10 13.49
CA THR A 396 3.77 -13.70 13.10
C THR A 396 4.39 -14.52 14.24
N PHE A 397 4.45 -13.95 15.46
CA PHE A 397 5.02 -14.60 16.64
C PHE A 397 4.32 -15.93 16.94
N GLU A 398 2.99 -15.95 16.93
CA GLU A 398 2.21 -17.17 17.16
C GLU A 398 2.35 -18.18 16.00
N SER A 399 2.16 -17.73 14.76
CA SER A 399 2.09 -18.64 13.59
C SER A 399 3.44 -19.23 13.16
N SER A 400 4.56 -18.60 13.53
CA SER A 400 5.91 -18.99 13.10
C SER A 400 6.07 -19.06 11.56
N SER A 401 5.29 -18.24 10.85
CA SER A 401 5.12 -18.24 9.38
C SER A 401 5.18 -16.82 8.82
N GLY A 402 5.60 -16.68 7.57
CA GLY A 402 5.60 -15.41 6.84
C GLY A 402 6.78 -15.21 5.90
N ASP A 403 6.86 -14.01 5.31
CA ASP A 403 7.88 -13.57 4.38
C ASP A 403 8.68 -12.38 4.92
N CYS A 404 9.32 -11.58 4.05
CA CYS A 404 10.10 -10.42 4.45
C CYS A 404 9.30 -9.37 5.25
N THR A 405 7.98 -9.31 5.02
CA THR A 405 7.03 -8.47 5.75
C THR A 405 7.00 -8.87 7.23
N GLU A 406 6.61 -10.11 7.51
CA GLU A 406 6.51 -10.69 8.85
C GLU A 406 7.85 -10.75 9.59
N HIS A 407 8.94 -11.10 8.89
CA HIS A 407 10.30 -11.07 9.48
C HIS A 407 10.74 -9.65 9.87
N THR A 408 10.24 -8.62 9.20
CA THR A 408 10.55 -7.22 9.49
C THR A 408 9.77 -6.72 10.70
N VAL A 409 8.43 -6.82 10.68
CA VAL A 409 7.60 -6.32 11.80
C VAL A 409 7.90 -7.04 13.11
N LEU A 410 8.12 -8.36 13.08
CA LEU A 410 8.45 -9.11 14.30
C LEU A 410 9.82 -8.71 14.88
N LEU A 411 10.83 -8.42 14.05
CA LEU A 411 12.12 -7.95 14.59
C LEU A 411 11.99 -6.52 15.16
N ILE A 412 11.20 -5.64 14.54
CA ILE A 412 10.99 -4.28 15.06
C ILE A 412 10.21 -4.30 16.37
N ALA A 413 9.12 -5.07 16.46
CA ALA A 413 8.34 -5.16 17.69
C ALA A 413 9.17 -5.74 18.86
N LEU A 414 9.98 -6.77 18.60
CA LEU A 414 10.92 -7.35 19.57
C LEU A 414 12.10 -6.42 19.91
N ALA A 415 12.49 -5.50 19.03
CA ALA A 415 13.56 -4.53 19.27
C ALA A 415 13.05 -3.37 20.13
N ARG A 416 11.92 -2.77 19.74
CA ARG A 416 11.25 -1.68 20.46
C ARG A 416 10.91 -2.07 21.90
N SER A 417 10.44 -3.30 22.11
CA SER A 417 10.04 -3.81 23.44
C SER A 417 11.18 -3.94 24.46
N VAL A 418 12.44 -3.88 24.03
CA VAL A 418 13.64 -3.83 24.89
C VAL A 418 14.40 -2.50 24.77
N GLY A 419 13.78 -1.46 24.19
CA GLY A 419 14.38 -0.14 24.09
C GLY A 419 15.40 0.04 22.97
N ILE A 420 15.39 -0.81 21.93
CA ILE A 420 16.13 -0.58 20.68
C ILE A 420 15.19 0.18 19.71
N PRO A 421 15.49 1.43 19.34
CA PRO A 421 14.73 2.17 18.33
C PRO A 421 14.90 1.48 16.99
N ALA A 422 13.79 1.21 16.31
CA ALA A 422 13.79 0.39 15.09
C ALA A 422 12.72 0.87 14.10
N ARG A 423 12.95 0.66 12.80
CA ARG A 423 12.08 1.12 11.71
C ARG A 423 12.26 0.32 10.43
N ILE A 424 11.40 0.54 9.45
CA ILE A 424 11.36 -0.21 8.19
C ILE A 424 12.20 0.45 7.08
N CYS A 425 12.83 -0.39 6.27
CA CYS A 425 13.36 -0.06 4.95
C CYS A 425 12.57 -0.79 3.86
N SER A 426 12.25 -0.09 2.77
CA SER A 426 11.65 -0.66 1.57
C SER A 426 12.56 -0.47 0.35
N GLY A 427 12.56 -1.44 -0.56
CA GLY A 427 13.40 -1.39 -1.76
C GLY A 427 13.57 -2.74 -2.44
N LEU A 428 14.75 -2.98 -3.01
CA LEU A 428 15.10 -4.20 -3.75
C LEU A 428 16.23 -4.99 -3.08
N VAL A 429 16.20 -6.32 -3.23
CA VAL A 429 17.35 -7.19 -2.94
C VAL A 429 17.63 -8.13 -4.12
N TYR A 430 18.90 -8.31 -4.47
CA TYR A 430 19.31 -9.28 -5.50
C TYR A 430 19.26 -10.73 -4.98
N GLY A 431 18.55 -11.59 -5.70
CA GLY A 431 18.51 -13.04 -5.47
C GLY A 431 18.14 -13.78 -6.76
N ASN A 432 18.42 -15.08 -6.87
CA ASN A 432 17.93 -15.93 -7.97
C ASN A 432 18.12 -15.40 -9.42
N ASN A 433 19.12 -14.53 -9.64
CA ASN A 433 19.45 -13.80 -10.89
C ASN A 433 18.65 -12.52 -11.21
N ALA A 434 17.81 -12.00 -10.30
CA ALA A 434 17.09 -10.73 -10.46
C ALA A 434 17.08 -9.92 -9.16
N PHE A 435 16.66 -8.66 -9.24
CA PHE A 435 16.24 -7.89 -8.08
C PHE A 435 14.73 -8.08 -7.86
N TYR A 436 14.33 -8.39 -6.64
CA TYR A 436 12.93 -8.45 -6.19
C TYR A 436 12.73 -7.44 -5.08
N PHE A 437 11.50 -6.95 -4.90
CA PHE A 437 11.23 -6.05 -3.77
C PHE A 437 11.17 -6.81 -2.45
N HIS A 438 11.57 -6.11 -1.40
CA HIS A 438 11.86 -6.67 -0.09
C HIS A 438 11.61 -5.60 0.97
N PHE A 439 11.23 -6.05 2.16
CA PHE A 439 11.24 -5.25 3.38
C PHE A 439 12.29 -5.80 4.31
N TRP A 440 12.98 -4.90 5.00
CA TRP A 440 13.96 -5.27 6.01
C TRP A 440 14.04 -4.19 7.09
N PRO A 441 14.35 -4.55 8.34
CA PRO A 441 14.41 -3.61 9.45
C PRO A 441 15.75 -2.87 9.53
N GLU A 442 15.70 -1.66 10.05
CA GLU A 442 16.83 -0.84 10.46
C GLU A 442 16.72 -0.56 11.96
N VAL A 443 17.79 -0.79 12.71
CA VAL A 443 17.86 -0.58 14.17
C VAL A 443 18.85 0.52 14.51
N TYR A 444 18.60 1.29 15.55
CA TYR A 444 19.51 2.32 16.03
C TYR A 444 20.32 1.83 17.23
N VAL A 445 21.64 1.85 17.09
CA VAL A 445 22.60 1.39 18.11
C VAL A 445 23.70 2.44 18.36
N GLY A 446 23.33 3.73 18.35
CA GLY A 446 24.25 4.89 18.19
C GLY A 446 24.53 5.23 16.73
N GLN A 447 24.07 4.38 15.82
CA GLN A 447 23.91 4.64 14.39
C GLN A 447 22.79 3.75 13.85
N TRP A 448 22.11 4.17 12.79
CA TRP A 448 21.14 3.33 12.07
C TRP A 448 21.87 2.21 11.31
N VAL A 449 21.46 0.96 11.56
CA VAL A 449 22.04 -0.29 11.03
C VAL A 449 20.95 -1.12 10.37
N GLN A 450 21.10 -1.40 9.08
CA GLN A 450 20.16 -2.24 8.35
C GLN A 450 20.48 -3.73 8.55
N MET A 451 19.50 -4.49 9.04
CA MET A 451 19.57 -5.94 9.24
C MET A 451 18.67 -6.65 8.21
N ASP A 452 18.84 -7.96 8.00
CA ASP A 452 17.88 -8.78 7.26
C ASP A 452 17.65 -10.13 7.96
N PRO A 453 16.64 -10.23 8.85
CA PRO A 453 16.24 -11.49 9.48
C PRO A 453 15.58 -12.49 8.51
N THR A 454 15.18 -12.10 7.29
CA THR A 454 14.66 -13.00 6.26
C THR A 454 15.79 -13.82 5.64
N LEU A 455 16.88 -13.15 5.28
CA LEU A 455 18.08 -13.73 4.67
C LEU A 455 19.15 -14.16 5.69
N GLY A 456 18.97 -13.85 6.98
CA GLY A 456 19.86 -14.24 8.07
C GLY A 456 21.11 -13.37 8.18
N GLN A 457 21.02 -12.10 7.77
CA GLN A 457 22.14 -11.15 7.77
C GLN A 457 22.00 -10.17 8.95
N PHE A 458 22.98 -10.14 9.86
CA PHE A 458 22.98 -9.13 10.93
C PHE A 458 23.20 -7.72 10.39
N ILE A 459 24.06 -7.59 9.37
CA ILE A 459 24.21 -6.36 8.59
C ILE A 459 23.85 -6.72 7.16
N ALA A 460 22.89 -6.00 6.57
CA ALA A 460 22.47 -6.15 5.19
C ALA A 460 23.66 -5.93 4.23
N ASP A 461 23.83 -6.85 3.27
CA ASP A 461 24.85 -6.75 2.24
C ASP A 461 24.56 -5.65 1.20
N ALA A 462 25.55 -5.32 0.37
CA ALA A 462 25.42 -4.28 -0.65
C ALA A 462 24.44 -4.64 -1.80
N ASN A 463 23.83 -5.84 -1.80
CA ASN A 463 22.80 -6.20 -2.76
C ASN A 463 21.42 -5.59 -2.44
N HIS A 464 21.29 -4.94 -1.28
CA HIS A 464 20.10 -4.22 -0.85
C HIS A 464 20.14 -2.77 -1.39
N ILE A 465 19.11 -2.38 -2.14
CA ILE A 465 18.92 -1.03 -2.70
C ILE A 465 17.68 -0.42 -2.06
N GLN A 466 17.84 0.59 -1.19
CA GLN A 466 16.72 1.25 -0.51
C GLN A 466 16.06 2.32 -1.39
N PHE A 467 14.74 2.37 -1.40
CA PHE A 467 13.93 3.39 -2.08
C PHE A 467 12.99 4.18 -1.15
N GLY A 468 12.67 3.62 0.02
CA GLY A 468 11.81 4.26 1.03
C GLY A 468 12.05 3.70 2.43
N GLY A 469 11.21 4.14 3.37
CA GLY A 469 11.41 3.92 4.80
C GLY A 469 12.43 4.90 5.41
N GLY A 470 12.62 4.83 6.72
CA GLY A 470 13.36 5.85 7.48
C GLY A 470 12.47 6.88 8.20
N ILE A 471 11.16 6.73 8.09
CA ILE A 471 10.11 7.43 8.85
C ILE A 471 9.41 6.42 9.78
N LEU A 472 8.67 6.91 10.78
CA LEU A 472 7.87 6.07 11.67
C LEU A 472 6.68 5.46 10.91
N GLU A 473 6.36 4.19 11.18
CA GLU A 473 5.25 3.47 10.56
C GLU A 473 3.89 3.90 11.11
N SER A 474 2.85 3.78 10.29
CA SER A 474 1.47 4.10 10.67
C SER A 474 0.56 2.87 10.64
N ASP A 475 -0.64 2.97 11.22
CA ASP A 475 -1.71 1.98 11.15
C ASP A 475 -2.31 1.75 9.72
N THR A 476 -1.61 2.26 8.69
CA THR A 476 -1.96 2.15 7.27
C THR A 476 -0.91 1.41 6.43
N MET A 477 0.27 1.12 6.99
CA MET A 477 1.40 0.45 6.31
C MET A 477 1.90 1.20 5.05
N LEU A 478 1.57 2.49 4.91
CA LEU A 478 1.93 3.30 3.74
C LEU A 478 3.45 3.38 3.53
N GLU A 479 4.23 3.27 4.59
CA GLU A 479 5.69 3.43 4.60
C GLU A 479 6.40 2.28 3.86
N PHE A 480 5.80 1.08 3.86
CA PHE A 480 6.24 -0.06 3.04
C PHE A 480 6.16 0.25 1.54
N THR A 481 5.16 1.05 1.14
CA THR A 481 4.89 1.35 -0.28
C THR A 481 5.85 2.39 -0.86
N GLU A 482 6.54 3.15 0.00
CA GLU A 482 7.31 4.31 -0.42
C GLU A 482 8.51 3.88 -1.27
N GLY A 483 8.78 4.62 -2.35
CA GLY A 483 9.85 4.29 -3.31
C GLY A 483 9.58 3.07 -4.21
N VAL A 484 8.87 2.05 -3.74
CA VAL A 484 8.42 0.87 -4.52
C VAL A 484 7.62 1.33 -5.73
N PHE A 485 6.58 2.14 -5.51
CA PHE A 485 5.72 2.68 -6.59
C PHE A 485 6.47 3.50 -7.65
N ARG A 486 7.60 4.11 -7.28
CA ARG A 486 8.44 4.93 -8.18
C ARG A 486 9.37 4.09 -9.07
N THR A 487 9.49 2.77 -8.86
CA THR A 487 10.50 1.92 -9.53
C THR A 487 9.98 0.69 -10.26
N VAL A 488 8.91 0.05 -9.78
CA VAL A 488 8.36 -1.16 -10.44
C VAL A 488 8.04 -0.87 -11.91
N ASN A 489 8.52 -1.76 -12.81
CA ASN A 489 8.44 -1.64 -14.28
C ASN A 489 8.98 -0.32 -14.90
N GLN A 490 9.65 0.51 -14.11
CA GLN A 490 10.17 1.81 -14.53
C GLN A 490 11.69 1.91 -14.44
N LEU A 491 12.31 1.11 -13.56
CA LEU A 491 13.74 1.08 -13.31
C LEU A 491 14.46 -0.04 -14.08
N ALA A 492 15.53 0.32 -14.78
CA ALA A 492 16.55 -0.59 -15.28
C ALA A 492 17.85 -0.44 -14.47
N ILE A 493 18.53 -1.57 -14.23
CA ILE A 493 19.74 -1.68 -13.42
C ILE A 493 20.84 -2.35 -14.25
N GLU A 494 21.99 -1.69 -14.38
CA GLU A 494 23.22 -2.24 -14.97
C GLU A 494 24.30 -2.32 -13.90
N ILE A 495 24.88 -3.49 -13.68
CA ILE A 495 25.86 -3.74 -12.61
C ILE A 495 27.28 -3.59 -13.14
N LEU A 496 28.02 -2.65 -12.55
CA LEU A 496 29.39 -2.29 -12.92
C LEU A 496 30.44 -2.96 -12.03
N GLU A 497 30.11 -3.25 -10.77
CA GLU A 497 31.00 -3.86 -9.77
C GLU A 497 30.25 -4.86 -8.90
#